data_AF-A0A972Q9G1-F1
#
_entry.id   AF-A0A972Q9G1-F1
#
_cell.length_a   1.000
_cell.length_b   1.000
_cell.length_c   1.000
_cell.angle_alpha   90.00
_cell.angle_beta   90.00
_cell.angle_gamma   90.00
#
_symmetry.space_group_name_H-M   'P 1'
#
loop_
_entity.id
_entity.type
_entity.pdbx_description
1 polymer ?
#
loop_
_entity_poly.entity_id
_entity_poly.type
_entity_poly.pdbx_seq_one_letter_code
_entity_poly.pdbx_strand_id
1 'polypeptide(L)'
;MNWDIFTQKHFPLSLTILALILILGLGAVLYFPMVNNYYFADELDPIVASQVLKRQMDNGEADLSKLFRSDFIDARDRYNTHYRPVGYLFSFLVYRIFGVEPKFLNLLIVLGHLTTVVLVFFILRRLLDNHLWAFCAALIFAVEGVTSDAIFYIGAGQLYMPEIIPHYICLIAFVYWIHNRKTVLLIISWISALLAIFANEFSWPLIPLVWAISYFYGGERTWKLPFKPRFYPYYLAFTAYIISGYKCITSRPEMMESTGWGILARIFSARHIKRVLDEIDQVFHKIPLAGDILRTLPQYILGISVIAVIVFILVYTAVKIKDKRYRFLLLWLVFTLMVLLPVPIAARYLYHSAVPFWAAALFIGWYFLERLKTAFPKWNIKIIGAILYTILLLIHISMNYQREHLWSRVGDFYLSRIYNVESALGGLAGTKKIYYLISPGVPERAYDAETFSLTQHLRVYLDDPYIQYELIHSQDFLDTLKLSANEILLSFDGSNFQPLKFKPDIR
;
A
#
# COMPACT_ATOMS: atom_id res chain seq x y z
N MET A 1 -25.34 18.43 25.02
CA MET A 1 -23.91 18.07 24.98
C MET A 1 -23.10 19.33 24.70
N ASN A 2 -22.34 19.82 25.69
CA ASN A 2 -21.60 21.08 25.58
C ASN A 2 -20.35 20.87 24.72
N TRP A 3 -20.32 21.44 23.53
CA TRP A 3 -19.23 21.25 22.56
C TRP A 3 -17.96 22.06 22.90
N ASP A 4 -18.03 22.96 23.89
CA ASP A 4 -16.88 23.72 24.40
C ASP A 4 -15.78 22.82 24.99
N ILE A 5 -16.11 21.57 25.32
CA ILE A 5 -15.12 20.55 25.74
C ILE A 5 -14.16 20.19 24.59
N PHE A 6 -14.61 20.29 23.33
CA PHE A 6 -13.83 19.90 22.14
C PHE A 6 -12.93 21.01 21.58
N THR A 7 -13.10 22.24 22.06
CA THR A 7 -12.28 23.41 21.68
C THR A 7 -11.26 23.77 22.77
N GLN A 8 -11.26 23.08 23.91
CA GLN A 8 -10.25 23.29 24.94
C GLN A 8 -8.87 22.84 24.47
N LYS A 9 -7.88 23.70 24.74
CA LYS A 9 -6.44 23.48 24.49
C LYS A 9 -5.89 22.21 25.15
N HIS A 10 -6.59 21.74 26.19
CA HIS A 10 -6.32 20.49 26.89
C HIS A 10 -7.58 19.63 26.87
N PHE A 11 -7.55 18.56 26.09
CA PHE A 11 -8.63 17.59 26.06
C PHE A 11 -8.43 16.60 27.21
N PRO A 12 -9.51 16.21 27.92
CA PRO A 12 -9.42 15.23 28.99
C PRO A 12 -8.72 13.96 28.52
N LEU A 13 -7.81 13.43 29.34
CA LEU A 13 -7.13 12.16 29.08
C LEU A 13 -8.15 11.03 28.85
N SER A 14 -9.26 11.04 29.60
CA SER A 14 -10.36 10.08 29.46
C SER A 14 -10.98 10.08 28.06
N LEU A 15 -11.22 11.25 27.46
CA LEU A 15 -11.76 11.34 26.11
C LEU A 15 -10.73 10.94 25.05
N THR A 16 -9.44 11.21 25.28
CA THR A 16 -8.38 10.70 24.41
C THR A 16 -8.32 9.18 24.43
N ILE A 17 -8.40 8.57 25.62
CA ILE A 17 -8.44 7.11 25.79
C ILE A 17 -9.68 6.53 25.10
N LEU A 18 -10.86 7.13 25.29
CA LEU A 18 -12.08 6.69 24.63
C LEU A 18 -11.96 6.73 23.11
N ALA A 19 -11.42 7.83 22.56
CA ALA A 19 -11.17 7.95 21.12
C ALA A 19 -10.26 6.83 20.60
N LEU A 20 -9.18 6.53 21.33
CA LEU A 20 -8.27 5.44 20.97
C LEU A 20 -8.95 4.07 21.04
N ILE A 21 -9.74 3.80 22.08
CA ILE A 21 -10.49 2.54 22.21
C ILE A 21 -11.45 2.37 21.03
N LEU A 22 -12.18 3.42 20.64
CA LEU A 22 -13.12 3.34 19.51
C LEU A 22 -12.41 3.13 18.18
N ILE A 23 -11.31 3.86 17.94
CA ILE A 23 -10.50 3.71 16.73
C ILE A 23 -9.91 2.29 16.64
N LEU A 24 -9.27 1.83 17.71
CA LEU A 24 -8.62 0.53 17.74
C LEU A 24 -9.64 -0.61 17.72
N GLY A 25 -10.75 -0.47 18.46
CA GLY A 25 -11.82 -1.45 18.49
C GLY A 25 -12.49 -1.63 17.12
N LEU A 26 -12.83 -0.53 16.44
CA LEU A 26 -13.42 -0.60 15.11
C LEU A 26 -12.44 -1.18 14.08
N GLY A 27 -11.20 -0.70 14.06
CA GLY A 27 -10.19 -1.24 13.14
C GLY A 27 -9.89 -2.72 13.39
N ALA A 28 -9.83 -3.14 14.66
CA ALA A 28 -9.67 -4.56 15.00
C ALA A 28 -10.85 -5.39 14.52
N VAL A 29 -12.10 -4.96 14.74
CA VAL A 29 -13.28 -5.69 14.27
C VAL A 29 -13.26 -5.88 12.75
N LEU A 30 -12.84 -4.87 11.99
CA LEU A 30 -12.84 -4.94 10.53
C LEU A 30 -11.70 -5.78 9.95
N TYR A 31 -10.50 -5.70 10.53
CA TYR A 31 -9.32 -6.31 9.92
C TYR A 31 -8.81 -7.56 10.64
N PHE A 32 -9.29 -7.89 11.84
CA PHE A 32 -8.87 -9.12 12.52
C PHE A 32 -9.23 -10.41 11.77
N PRO A 33 -10.35 -10.51 11.01
CA PRO A 33 -10.60 -11.68 10.16
C PRO A 33 -9.44 -12.01 9.21
N MET A 34 -8.75 -10.97 8.71
CA MET A 34 -7.60 -11.10 7.79
C MET A 34 -6.40 -11.81 8.40
N VAL A 35 -6.31 -11.89 9.73
CA VAL A 35 -5.23 -12.62 10.41
C VAL A 35 -5.20 -14.08 9.96
N ASN A 36 -6.34 -14.65 9.55
CA ASN A 36 -6.41 -16.04 9.09
C ASN A 36 -6.31 -16.20 7.57
N ASN A 37 -6.04 -15.14 6.81
CA ASN A 37 -5.86 -15.25 5.37
C ASN A 37 -4.55 -15.95 4.99
N TYR A 38 -4.57 -16.58 3.83
CA TYR A 38 -3.42 -17.29 3.25
C TYR A 38 -2.64 -16.41 2.28
N TYR A 39 -1.49 -16.91 1.84
CA TYR A 39 -0.68 -16.22 0.85
C TYR A 39 -1.38 -16.10 -0.50
N PHE A 40 -1.17 -14.95 -1.15
CA PHE A 40 -1.71 -14.65 -2.47
C PHE A 40 -0.61 -14.47 -3.53
N ALA A 41 -0.61 -15.28 -4.58
CA ALA A 41 0.25 -15.13 -5.78
C ALA A 41 1.68 -14.59 -5.51
N ASP A 42 1.87 -13.28 -5.70
CA ASP A 42 3.14 -12.54 -5.62
C ASP A 42 3.65 -12.31 -4.18
N GLU A 43 2.88 -12.68 -3.15
CA GLU A 43 3.28 -12.56 -1.73
C GLU A 43 4.44 -13.48 -1.35
N LEU A 44 4.70 -14.50 -2.16
CA LEU A 44 5.78 -15.45 -1.94
C LEU A 44 7.15 -14.83 -2.25
N ASP A 45 7.25 -13.79 -3.07
CA ASP A 45 8.54 -13.23 -3.47
C ASP A 45 9.32 -12.61 -2.29
N PRO A 46 8.73 -11.74 -1.43
CA PRO A 46 9.40 -11.26 -0.22
C PRO A 46 9.79 -12.38 0.74
N ILE A 47 8.98 -13.44 0.80
CA ILE A 47 9.19 -14.58 1.70
C ILE A 47 10.34 -15.43 1.20
N VAL A 48 10.35 -15.78 -0.08
CA VAL A 48 11.44 -16.51 -0.73
C VAL A 48 12.74 -15.71 -0.61
N ALA A 49 12.70 -14.39 -0.82
CA ALA A 49 13.86 -13.52 -0.60
C ALA A 49 14.36 -13.59 0.86
N SER A 50 13.44 -13.57 1.83
CA SER A 50 13.79 -13.70 3.26
C SER A 50 14.36 -15.09 3.63
N GLN A 51 13.89 -16.15 2.97
CA GLN A 51 14.41 -17.51 3.14
C GLN A 51 15.84 -17.63 2.63
N VAL A 52 16.09 -17.11 1.42
CA VAL A 52 17.43 -17.08 0.82
C VAL A 52 18.39 -16.31 1.73
N LEU A 53 17.97 -15.14 2.22
CA LEU A 53 18.77 -14.34 3.15
C LEU A 53 19.09 -15.08 4.44
N LYS A 54 18.08 -15.73 5.05
CA LYS A 54 18.30 -16.51 6.26
C LYS A 54 19.33 -17.61 6.03
N ARG A 55 19.21 -18.40 4.95
CA ARG A 55 20.17 -19.47 4.65
C ARG A 55 21.57 -18.94 4.43
N GLN A 56 21.72 -17.89 3.65
CA GLN A 56 23.04 -17.30 3.42
C GLN A 56 23.64 -16.75 4.73
N MET A 57 22.83 -16.19 5.63
CA MET A 57 23.30 -15.78 6.95
C MET A 57 23.66 -16.96 7.84
N ASP A 58 22.84 -18.02 7.85
CA ASP A 58 23.08 -19.25 8.63
C ASP A 58 24.34 -19.98 8.14
N ASN A 59 24.65 -19.93 6.84
CA ASN A 59 25.86 -20.48 6.23
C ASN A 59 27.09 -19.57 6.36
N GLY A 60 26.95 -18.36 6.92
CA GLY A 60 28.02 -17.35 6.95
C GLY A 60 28.38 -16.76 5.57
N GLU A 61 27.59 -17.03 4.54
CA GLU A 61 27.75 -16.54 3.18
C GLU A 61 27.22 -15.10 3.00
N ALA A 62 26.32 -14.63 3.86
CA ALA A 62 25.78 -13.27 3.87
C ALA A 62 25.98 -12.57 5.21
N ASP A 63 26.23 -11.27 5.12
CA ASP A 63 26.17 -10.33 6.25
C ASP A 63 25.06 -9.32 5.96
N LEU A 64 24.43 -8.78 7.02
CA LEU A 64 23.43 -7.72 6.94
C LEU A 64 23.93 -6.52 6.14
N SER A 65 25.24 -6.26 6.11
CA SER A 65 25.81 -5.21 5.26
C SER A 65 25.53 -5.40 3.76
N LYS A 66 25.30 -6.64 3.30
CA LYS A 66 24.94 -6.93 1.90
C LYS A 66 23.55 -6.39 1.52
N LEU A 67 22.59 -6.31 2.47
CA LEU A 67 21.29 -5.66 2.24
C LEU A 67 21.42 -4.20 1.81
N PHE A 68 22.48 -3.53 2.27
CA PHE A 68 22.70 -2.10 2.02
C PHE A 68 23.69 -1.84 0.88
N ARG A 69 24.55 -2.80 0.54
CA ARG A 69 25.66 -2.63 -0.42
C ARG A 69 25.40 -3.23 -1.79
N SER A 70 24.69 -4.34 -1.83
CA SER A 70 24.57 -5.16 -3.03
C SER A 70 23.11 -5.47 -3.31
N ASP A 71 22.87 -5.77 -4.57
CA ASP A 71 21.72 -6.46 -5.12
C ASP A 71 21.43 -7.77 -4.40
N PHE A 72 21.04 -7.78 -3.12
CA PHE A 72 20.84 -9.03 -2.40
C PHE A 72 19.74 -9.91 -3.06
N ILE A 73 18.89 -9.27 -3.87
CA ILE A 73 17.94 -9.90 -4.79
C ILE A 73 18.57 -9.98 -6.19
N ASP A 74 19.78 -10.53 -6.34
CA ASP A 74 20.46 -10.63 -7.65
C ASP A 74 20.09 -11.91 -8.42
N ALA A 75 19.61 -12.97 -7.75
CA ALA A 75 19.67 -14.28 -8.41
C ALA A 75 18.40 -14.72 -9.16
N ARG A 76 17.19 -14.25 -8.81
CA ARG A 76 15.96 -14.85 -9.36
C ARG A 76 14.78 -13.93 -9.62
N ASP A 77 14.78 -12.74 -9.06
CA ASP A 77 13.60 -11.89 -9.08
C ASP A 77 13.72 -10.82 -10.17
N ARG A 78 13.46 -11.20 -11.42
CA ARG A 78 13.43 -10.27 -12.57
C ARG A 78 12.38 -9.16 -12.40
N TYR A 79 11.55 -9.22 -11.36
CA TYR A 79 10.39 -8.35 -11.16
C TYR A 79 10.60 -7.30 -10.07
N ASN A 80 11.59 -7.44 -9.19
CA ASN A 80 11.75 -6.53 -8.07
C ASN A 80 12.84 -5.48 -8.31
N THR A 81 12.41 -4.33 -8.87
CA THR A 81 13.31 -3.27 -9.36
C THR A 81 13.63 -2.17 -8.34
N HIS A 82 13.19 -2.33 -7.08
CA HIS A 82 13.19 -1.26 -6.09
C HIS A 82 14.23 -1.49 -4.97
N TYR A 83 15.07 -0.47 -4.73
CA TYR A 83 16.03 -0.46 -3.64
C TYR A 83 15.35 -0.09 -2.31
N ARG A 84 14.94 -1.10 -1.52
CA ARG A 84 14.18 -0.92 -0.27
C ARG A 84 14.82 -1.65 0.92
N PRO A 85 16.08 -1.35 1.28
CA PRO A 85 16.84 -2.14 2.24
C PRO A 85 16.20 -2.20 3.64
N VAL A 86 15.53 -1.14 4.10
CA VAL A 86 14.83 -1.16 5.41
C VAL A 86 13.57 -2.03 5.34
N GLY A 87 12.85 -2.02 4.21
CA GLY A 87 11.71 -2.89 3.98
C GLY A 87 12.13 -4.37 4.00
N TYR A 88 13.20 -4.72 3.28
CA TYR A 88 13.72 -6.09 3.29
C TYR A 88 14.29 -6.52 4.64
N LEU A 89 14.96 -5.60 5.35
CA LEU A 89 15.43 -5.88 6.71
C LEU A 89 14.24 -6.17 7.64
N PHE A 90 13.14 -5.42 7.52
CA PHE A 90 11.93 -5.68 8.28
C PHE A 90 11.35 -7.07 7.96
N SER A 91 11.14 -7.39 6.67
CA SER A 91 10.68 -8.72 6.24
C SER A 91 11.59 -9.85 6.75
N PHE A 92 12.90 -9.65 6.70
CA PHE A 92 13.87 -10.61 7.23
C PHE A 92 13.72 -10.84 8.74
N LEU A 93 13.63 -9.76 9.52
CA LEU A 93 13.47 -9.85 10.97
C LEU A 93 12.18 -10.56 11.34
N VAL A 94 11.09 -10.22 10.64
CA VAL A 94 9.80 -10.87 10.83
C VAL A 94 9.88 -12.35 10.50
N TYR A 95 10.46 -12.71 9.35
CA TYR A 95 10.66 -14.09 8.96
C TYR A 95 11.54 -14.87 9.96
N ARG A 96 12.58 -14.24 10.51
CA ARG A 96 13.45 -14.87 11.50
C ARG A 96 12.71 -15.20 12.80
N ILE A 97 11.77 -14.36 13.22
CA ILE A 97 11.03 -14.51 14.48
C ILE A 97 9.83 -15.47 14.29
N PHE A 98 9.08 -15.32 13.20
CA PHE A 98 7.79 -15.98 13.01
C PHE A 98 7.78 -17.06 11.90
N GLY A 99 8.86 -17.20 11.14
CA GLY A 99 8.92 -18.10 9.98
C GLY A 99 8.05 -17.63 8.81
N VAL A 100 7.64 -18.58 7.96
CA VAL A 100 6.75 -18.36 6.82
C VAL A 100 5.27 -18.48 7.18
N GLU A 101 4.89 -18.31 8.45
CA GLU A 101 3.50 -18.49 8.84
C GLU A 101 2.68 -17.22 8.52
N PRO A 102 1.72 -17.26 7.56
CA PRO A 102 1.00 -16.08 7.08
C PRO A 102 0.22 -15.39 8.21
N LYS A 103 -0.24 -16.16 9.20
CA LYS A 103 -1.00 -15.65 10.33
C LYS A 103 -0.26 -14.55 11.10
N PHE A 104 1.03 -14.74 11.37
CA PHE A 104 1.81 -13.75 12.11
C PHE A 104 2.13 -12.52 11.26
N LEU A 105 2.32 -12.71 9.95
CA LEU A 105 2.55 -11.62 9.02
C LEU A 105 1.30 -10.73 8.91
N ASN A 106 0.13 -11.33 8.70
CA ASN A 106 -1.14 -10.63 8.68
C ASN A 106 -1.39 -9.90 10.01
N LEU A 107 -1.13 -10.55 11.14
CA LEU A 107 -1.26 -9.92 12.45
C LEU A 107 -0.36 -8.67 12.57
N LEU A 108 0.90 -8.74 12.15
CA LEU A 108 1.81 -7.60 12.19
C LEU A 108 1.36 -6.47 11.27
N ILE A 109 0.81 -6.78 10.10
CA ILE A 109 0.28 -5.79 9.17
C ILE A 109 -0.94 -5.10 9.76
N VAL A 110 -1.88 -5.85 10.34
CA VAL A 110 -3.06 -5.31 11.05
C VAL A 110 -2.63 -4.43 12.21
N LEU A 111 -1.69 -4.89 13.05
CA LEU A 111 -1.14 -4.10 14.15
C LEU A 111 -0.41 -2.84 13.65
N GLY A 112 0.30 -2.94 12.53
CA GLY A 112 0.98 -1.81 11.89
C GLY A 112 0.00 -0.76 11.37
N HIS A 113 -1.11 -1.19 10.76
CA HIS A 113 -2.19 -0.30 10.34
C HIS A 113 -2.82 0.39 11.55
N LEU A 114 -3.22 -0.36 12.59
CA LEU A 114 -3.79 0.22 13.82
C LEU A 114 -2.85 1.22 14.49
N THR A 115 -1.56 0.90 14.55
CA THR A 115 -0.51 1.82 15.03
C THR A 115 -0.49 3.09 14.20
N THR A 116 -0.55 2.95 12.87
CA THR A 116 -0.60 4.09 11.96
C THR A 116 -1.83 4.96 12.19
N VAL A 117 -3.02 4.37 12.34
CA VAL A 117 -4.25 5.13 12.60
C VAL A 117 -4.13 5.94 13.90
N VAL A 118 -3.51 5.38 14.93
CA VAL A 118 -3.20 6.10 16.18
C VAL A 118 -2.24 7.26 15.93
N LEU A 119 -1.18 7.06 15.15
CA LEU A 119 -0.26 8.14 14.77
C LEU A 119 -0.97 9.23 13.96
N VAL A 120 -1.86 8.85 13.03
CA VAL A 120 -2.72 9.76 12.24
C VAL A 120 -3.60 10.60 13.16
N PHE A 121 -4.25 9.98 14.16
CA PHE A 121 -5.01 10.71 15.16
C PHE A 121 -4.13 11.76 15.88
N PHE A 122 -2.94 11.38 16.36
CA PHE A 122 -2.06 12.30 17.08
C PHE A 122 -1.54 13.45 16.22
N ILE A 123 -1.13 13.19 14.97
CA ILE A 123 -0.63 14.24 14.08
C ILE A 123 -1.77 15.19 13.69
N LEU A 124 -2.96 14.69 13.33
CA LEU A 124 -4.09 15.53 12.98
C LEU A 124 -4.60 16.33 14.18
N ARG A 125 -4.65 15.73 15.37
CA ARG A 125 -5.00 16.42 16.61
C ARG A 125 -4.10 17.64 16.83
N ARG A 126 -2.80 17.47 16.57
CA ARG A 126 -1.82 18.53 16.75
C ARG A 126 -1.90 19.61 15.66
N LEU A 127 -2.15 19.23 14.42
CA LEU A 127 -2.22 20.14 13.27
C LEU A 127 -3.53 20.92 13.22
N LEU A 128 -4.66 20.26 13.47
CA LEU A 128 -5.99 20.85 13.37
C LEU A 128 -6.38 21.65 14.62
N ASP A 129 -5.73 21.37 15.75
CA ASP A 129 -6.08 21.92 17.07
C ASP A 129 -7.55 21.67 17.41
N ASN A 130 -8.06 20.51 16.98
CA ASN A 130 -9.43 20.08 17.22
C ASN A 130 -9.49 18.56 17.33
N HIS A 131 -9.89 18.09 18.50
CA HIS A 131 -9.89 16.66 18.84
C HIS A 131 -10.96 15.88 18.10
N LEU A 132 -12.14 16.48 17.92
CA LEU A 132 -13.22 15.84 17.18
C LEU A 132 -12.82 15.64 15.72
N TRP A 133 -12.30 16.66 15.05
CA TRP A 133 -11.90 16.55 13.64
C TRP A 133 -10.80 15.51 13.44
N ALA A 134 -9.81 15.49 14.34
CA ALA A 134 -8.77 14.49 14.32
C ALA A 134 -9.31 13.08 14.54
N PHE A 135 -10.22 12.90 15.49
CA PHE A 135 -10.89 11.62 15.74
C PHE A 135 -11.70 11.18 14.53
N CYS A 136 -12.56 12.04 14.00
CA CYS A 136 -13.41 11.73 12.86
C CYS A 136 -12.59 11.36 11.61
N ALA A 137 -11.51 12.11 11.34
CA ALA A 137 -10.62 11.84 10.22
C ALA A 137 -9.84 10.53 10.40
N ALA A 138 -9.30 10.28 11.59
CA ALA A 138 -8.61 9.03 11.89
C ALA A 138 -9.55 7.82 11.85
N LEU A 139 -10.81 7.97 12.28
CA LEU A 139 -11.80 6.89 12.24
C LEU A 139 -12.21 6.57 10.80
N ILE A 140 -12.43 7.57 9.93
CA ILE A 140 -12.65 7.32 8.49
C ILE A 140 -11.42 6.64 7.90
N PHE A 141 -10.22 7.14 8.18
CA PHE A 141 -8.97 6.55 7.71
C PHE A 141 -8.79 5.09 8.16
N ALA A 142 -9.22 4.75 9.38
CA ALA A 142 -9.22 3.38 9.89
C ALA A 142 -10.10 2.46 9.05
N VAL A 143 -11.24 2.95 8.57
CA VAL A 143 -12.21 2.13 7.83
C VAL A 143 -12.14 2.36 6.32
N GLU A 144 -11.14 3.09 5.83
CA GLU A 144 -11.06 3.46 4.42
C GLU A 144 -10.63 2.28 3.55
N GLY A 145 -11.49 1.88 2.62
CA GLY A 145 -11.23 0.78 1.69
C GLY A 145 -10.01 0.99 0.81
N VAL A 146 -9.64 2.24 0.47
CA VAL A 146 -8.42 2.51 -0.29
C VAL A 146 -7.15 1.99 0.40
N THR A 147 -7.14 1.95 1.74
CA THR A 147 -5.99 1.41 2.50
C THR A 147 -5.98 -0.11 2.60
N SER A 148 -7.08 -0.77 2.22
CA SER A 148 -7.29 -2.19 2.42
C SER A 148 -6.26 -3.03 1.66
N ASP A 149 -5.82 -2.60 0.49
CA ASP A 149 -4.81 -3.31 -0.30
C ASP A 149 -3.47 -3.39 0.43
N ALA A 150 -3.11 -2.37 1.22
CA ALA A 150 -1.90 -2.42 2.04
C ALA A 150 -2.03 -3.36 3.26
N ILE A 151 -3.25 -3.80 3.57
CA ILE A 151 -3.57 -4.67 4.70
C ILE A 151 -3.79 -6.11 4.23
N PHE A 152 -4.55 -6.30 3.15
CA PHE A 152 -4.97 -7.60 2.63
C PHE A 152 -3.89 -8.29 1.82
N TYR A 153 -2.98 -7.52 1.21
CA TYR A 153 -1.87 -8.05 0.45
C TYR A 153 -0.59 -8.03 1.31
N ILE A 154 -0.15 -9.19 1.79
CA ILE A 154 0.98 -9.36 2.71
C ILE A 154 2.25 -8.74 2.13
N GLY A 155 2.51 -8.98 0.84
CA GLY A 155 3.68 -8.46 0.14
C GLY A 155 3.73 -6.93 0.13
N ALA A 156 2.58 -6.28 -0.02
CA ALA A 156 2.50 -4.83 0.21
C ALA A 156 2.72 -4.51 1.69
N GLY A 157 1.90 -5.04 2.59
CA GLY A 157 1.92 -4.66 4.00
C GLY A 157 3.30 -4.76 4.63
N GLN A 158 4.06 -5.82 4.34
CA GLN A 158 5.43 -5.99 4.82
C GLN A 158 6.40 -4.89 4.37
N LEU A 159 6.19 -4.30 3.19
CA LEU A 159 7.05 -3.25 2.65
C LEU A 159 6.55 -1.84 3.02
N TYR A 160 5.23 -1.66 3.20
CA TYR A 160 4.66 -0.35 3.56
C TYR A 160 4.69 -0.06 5.06
N MET A 161 4.41 -1.04 5.94
CA MET A 161 4.43 -0.79 7.38
C MET A 161 5.78 -0.27 7.92
N PRO A 162 6.95 -0.82 7.51
CA PRO A 162 8.24 -0.26 7.93
C PRO A 162 8.53 1.13 7.35
N GLU A 163 7.75 1.59 6.37
CA GLU A 163 7.82 2.94 5.84
C GLU A 163 6.86 3.91 6.55
N ILE A 164 5.58 3.57 6.56
CA ILE A 164 4.48 4.40 7.01
C ILE A 164 4.62 4.78 8.49
N ILE A 165 5.00 3.82 9.35
CA ILE A 165 5.12 4.08 10.79
C ILE A 165 6.24 5.11 11.04
N PRO A 166 7.49 4.92 10.57
CA PRO A 166 8.52 5.95 10.66
C PRO A 166 8.13 7.27 9.98
N HIS A 167 7.38 7.24 8.87
CA HIS A 167 6.89 8.45 8.21
C HIS A 167 6.07 9.32 9.18
N TYR A 168 5.05 8.74 9.82
CA TYR A 168 4.22 9.51 10.74
C TYR A 168 4.94 9.85 12.06
N ILE A 169 5.82 8.98 12.56
CA ILE A 169 6.69 9.31 13.71
C ILE A 169 7.56 10.53 13.38
N CYS A 170 8.12 10.61 12.17
CA CYS A 170 8.87 11.76 11.72
C CYS A 170 8.03 13.05 11.79
N LEU A 171 6.84 13.05 11.18
CA LEU A 171 5.99 14.25 11.17
C LEU A 171 5.58 14.66 12.59
N ILE A 172 5.20 13.71 13.44
CA ILE A 172 4.84 13.95 14.84
C ILE A 172 6.02 14.54 15.60
N ALA A 173 7.18 13.86 15.57
CA ALA A 173 8.38 14.30 16.27
C ALA A 173 8.80 15.71 15.83
N PHE A 174 8.73 16.00 14.52
CA PHE A 174 9.03 17.34 13.99
C PHE A 174 8.03 18.41 14.48
N VAL A 175 6.72 18.13 14.45
CA VAL A 175 5.71 19.06 14.96
C VAL A 175 5.92 19.31 16.46
N TYR A 176 6.20 18.28 17.26
CA TYR A 176 6.49 18.46 18.68
C TYR A 176 7.80 19.20 18.91
N TRP A 177 8.82 18.98 18.08
CA TRP A 177 10.08 19.72 18.13
C TRP A 177 9.87 21.22 17.88
N ILE A 178 9.03 21.61 16.92
CA ILE A 178 8.74 23.03 16.66
C ILE A 178 8.27 23.76 17.92
N HIS A 179 7.49 23.09 18.77
CA HIS A 179 6.90 23.69 19.95
C HIS A 179 7.80 23.61 21.18
N ASN A 180 8.51 22.49 21.36
CA ASN A 180 9.29 22.23 22.58
C ASN A 180 10.78 22.52 22.41
N ARG A 181 11.26 22.60 21.17
CA ARG A 181 12.67 22.78 20.77
C ARG A 181 13.65 21.76 21.36
N LYS A 182 13.17 20.64 21.91
CA LYS A 182 14.00 19.55 22.45
C LYS A 182 14.73 18.82 21.32
N THR A 183 16.06 18.87 21.30
CA THR A 183 16.91 18.25 20.27
C THR A 183 16.60 16.77 20.02
N VAL A 184 16.27 16.03 21.09
CA VAL A 184 15.89 14.60 20.98
C VAL A 184 14.74 14.38 20.00
N LEU A 185 13.73 15.26 19.98
CA LEU A 185 12.61 15.14 19.05
C LEU A 185 13.03 15.37 17.59
N LEU A 186 13.99 16.27 17.36
CA LEU A 186 14.54 16.50 16.03
C LEU A 186 15.37 15.30 15.55
N ILE A 187 16.15 14.70 16.45
CA ILE A 187 16.92 13.47 16.15
C ILE A 187 15.98 12.31 15.83
N ILE A 188 14.92 12.10 16.62
CA ILE A 188 13.89 11.09 16.33
C ILE A 188 13.29 11.33 14.95
N SER A 189 12.99 12.58 14.62
CA SER A 189 12.48 12.96 13.30
C SER A 189 13.47 12.61 12.17
N TRP A 190 14.76 12.90 12.34
CA TRP A 190 15.78 12.56 11.35
C TRP A 190 15.95 11.05 11.15
N ILE A 191 16.03 10.29 12.24
CA ILE A 191 16.15 8.83 12.18
C ILE A 191 14.92 8.23 11.50
N SER A 192 13.73 8.70 11.86
CA SER A 192 12.49 8.19 11.29
C SER A 192 12.35 8.52 9.80
N ALA A 193 12.80 9.71 9.38
CA ALA A 193 12.86 10.07 7.96
C ALA A 193 13.82 9.18 7.18
N LEU A 194 15.00 8.90 7.73
CA LEU A 194 15.98 7.99 7.12
C LEU A 194 15.37 6.59 6.95
N LEU A 195 14.73 6.05 7.99
CA LEU A 195 14.08 4.75 7.95
C LEU A 195 12.94 4.70 6.92
N ALA A 196 12.08 5.73 6.90
CA ALA A 196 10.96 5.79 5.94
C ALA A 196 11.48 5.79 4.49
N ILE A 197 12.39 6.73 4.16
CA ILE A 197 12.93 6.89 2.81
C ILE A 197 13.62 5.60 2.32
N PHE A 198 14.36 4.91 3.18
CA PHE A 198 15.03 3.65 2.81
C PHE A 198 14.12 2.42 2.89
N ALA A 199 12.90 2.56 3.44
CA ALA A 199 11.89 1.50 3.42
C ALA A 199 11.08 1.54 2.12
N ASN A 200 10.75 2.74 1.63
CA ASN A 200 10.02 2.89 0.37
C ASN A 200 10.28 4.27 -0.27
N GLU A 201 10.42 4.32 -1.59
CA GLU A 201 10.54 5.56 -2.35
C GLU A 201 9.34 6.50 -2.14
N PHE A 202 8.17 5.98 -1.77
CA PHE A 202 6.95 6.77 -1.55
C PHE A 202 7.02 7.71 -0.34
N SER A 203 8.07 7.63 0.49
CA SER A 203 8.27 8.58 1.59
C SER A 203 8.85 9.92 1.18
N TRP A 204 9.26 10.12 -0.08
CA TRP A 204 9.88 11.38 -0.49
C TRP A 204 9.04 12.66 -0.19
N PRO A 205 7.69 12.64 -0.16
CA PRO A 205 6.90 13.80 0.27
C PRO A 205 7.21 14.28 1.68
N LEU A 206 7.82 13.44 2.52
CA LEU A 206 8.22 13.80 3.87
C LEU A 206 9.08 15.07 3.89
N ILE A 207 9.94 15.29 2.89
CA ILE A 207 10.80 16.48 2.80
C ILE A 207 9.98 17.76 2.63
N PRO A 208 9.16 17.92 1.57
CA PRO A 208 8.31 19.10 1.43
C PRO A 208 7.25 19.21 2.54
N LEU A 209 6.82 18.10 3.16
CA LEU A 209 5.91 18.12 4.31
C LEU A 209 6.57 18.69 5.58
N VAL A 210 7.77 18.25 5.92
CA VAL A 210 8.55 18.78 7.05
C VAL A 210 8.83 20.28 6.83
N TRP A 211 9.12 20.68 5.59
CA TRP A 211 9.21 22.10 5.23
C TRP A 211 7.89 22.85 5.43
N ALA A 212 6.78 22.32 4.92
CA ALA A 212 5.45 22.92 5.06
C ALA A 212 5.03 23.04 6.53
N ILE A 213 5.28 22.02 7.35
CA ILE A 213 5.03 22.06 8.80
C ILE A 213 5.81 23.23 9.43
N SER A 214 7.08 23.38 9.09
CA SER A 214 7.91 24.50 9.56
C SER A 214 7.37 25.86 9.13
N TYR A 215 6.87 25.98 7.90
CA TYR A 215 6.31 27.23 7.37
C TYR A 215 5.00 27.62 8.08
N PHE A 216 4.03 26.70 8.15
CA PHE A 216 2.69 26.98 8.70
C PHE A 216 2.63 26.99 10.23
N TYR A 217 3.43 26.16 10.90
CA TYR A 217 3.38 25.99 12.36
C TYR A 217 4.61 26.51 13.09
N GLY A 218 5.76 26.63 12.41
CA GLY A 218 7.00 27.11 13.02
C GLY A 218 7.18 28.63 13.07
N GLY A 219 6.27 29.40 12.46
CA GLY A 219 6.34 30.87 12.40
C GLY A 219 7.35 31.40 11.37
N GLU A 220 7.96 30.52 10.60
CA GLU A 220 9.01 30.89 9.66
C GLU A 220 8.41 31.18 8.29
N ARG A 221 8.56 32.41 7.80
CA ARG A 221 7.90 32.88 6.57
C ARG A 221 8.84 33.10 5.39
N THR A 222 10.05 32.52 5.43
CA THR A 222 11.07 32.78 4.41
C THR A 222 11.20 31.61 3.43
N TRP A 223 11.32 31.93 2.15
CA TRP A 223 11.59 30.94 1.09
C TRP A 223 12.97 30.26 1.25
N LYS A 224 13.86 30.86 2.05
CA LYS A 224 15.18 30.29 2.40
C LYS A 224 15.12 29.16 3.43
N LEU A 225 13.93 28.84 3.95
CA LEU A 225 13.66 27.75 4.89
C LEU A 225 14.35 26.42 4.54
N PRO A 226 14.30 25.93 3.28
CA PRO A 226 14.94 24.68 2.87
C PRO A 226 16.43 24.62 3.18
N PHE A 227 17.13 25.76 3.21
CA PHE A 227 18.59 25.80 3.38
C PHE A 227 19.03 25.90 4.84
N LYS A 228 18.15 25.72 5.82
CA LYS A 228 18.55 25.72 7.23
C LYS A 228 19.22 24.39 7.61
N PRO A 229 20.28 24.39 8.46
CA PRO A 229 21.04 23.19 8.80
C PRO A 229 20.19 22.02 9.32
N ARG A 230 19.10 22.31 10.04
CA ARG A 230 18.20 21.28 10.57
C ARG A 230 17.47 20.45 9.50
N PHE A 231 17.42 20.93 8.26
CA PHE A 231 16.82 20.20 7.15
C PHE A 231 17.84 19.34 6.40
N TYR A 232 19.15 19.57 6.60
CA TYR A 232 20.22 18.83 5.91
C TYR A 232 20.12 17.32 6.07
N PRO A 233 19.78 16.76 7.25
CA PRO A 233 19.65 15.30 7.38
C PRO A 233 18.54 14.69 6.51
N TYR A 234 17.43 15.42 6.26
CA TYR A 234 16.37 14.93 5.37
C TYR A 234 16.83 14.91 3.91
N TYR A 235 17.51 15.97 3.46
CA TYR A 235 18.09 16.01 2.11
C TYR A 235 19.17 14.96 1.94
N LEU A 236 20.05 14.80 2.94
CA LEU A 236 21.10 13.80 2.91
C LEU A 236 20.52 12.38 2.83
N ALA A 237 19.48 12.07 3.60
CA ALA A 237 18.79 10.79 3.52
C ALA A 237 18.22 10.53 2.12
N PHE A 238 17.54 11.54 1.54
CA PHE A 238 16.99 11.41 0.19
C PHE A 238 18.05 11.30 -0.90
N THR A 239 19.09 12.14 -0.85
CA THR A 239 20.21 12.07 -1.81
C THR A 239 20.94 10.74 -1.69
N ALA A 240 21.19 10.25 -0.47
CA ALA A 240 21.78 8.94 -0.24
C ALA A 240 20.91 7.82 -0.84
N TYR A 241 19.60 7.88 -0.64
CA TYR A 241 18.66 6.92 -1.25
C TYR A 241 18.73 6.94 -2.78
N ILE A 242 18.69 8.11 -3.41
CA ILE A 242 18.77 8.24 -4.88
C ILE A 242 20.10 7.70 -5.41
N ILE A 243 21.22 8.01 -4.76
CA ILE A 243 22.54 7.51 -5.17
C ILE A 243 22.61 5.99 -5.03
N SER A 244 22.15 5.44 -3.91
CA SER A 244 22.16 3.99 -3.67
C SER A 244 21.24 3.26 -4.64
N GLY A 245 20.03 3.77 -4.85
CA GLY A 245 19.08 3.23 -5.81
C GLY A 245 19.61 3.28 -7.25
N TYR A 246 20.24 4.39 -7.64
CA TYR A 246 20.88 4.50 -8.95
C TYR A 246 21.98 3.45 -9.13
N LYS A 247 22.89 3.32 -8.16
CA LYS A 247 23.97 2.31 -8.21
C LYS A 247 23.42 0.89 -8.36
N CYS A 248 22.40 0.55 -7.57
CA CYS A 248 21.70 -0.74 -7.58
C CYS A 248 21.00 -1.02 -8.92
N ILE A 249 20.47 0.01 -9.59
CA ILE A 249 19.88 -0.17 -10.93
C ILE A 249 20.96 -0.35 -12.00
N THR A 250 22.02 0.46 -11.96
CA THR A 250 23.08 0.45 -12.98
C THR A 250 23.99 -0.78 -12.94
N SER A 251 24.04 -1.50 -11.82
CA SER A 251 24.74 -2.79 -11.73
C SER A 251 24.04 -3.89 -12.55
N ARG A 252 22.82 -3.66 -13.06
CA ARG A 252 22.01 -4.65 -13.77
C ARG A 252 21.65 -4.20 -15.19
N PRO A 253 22.59 -4.30 -16.16
CA PRO A 253 22.34 -3.87 -17.53
C PRO A 253 21.14 -4.57 -18.18
N GLU A 254 20.85 -5.84 -17.85
CA GLU A 254 19.68 -6.58 -18.34
C GLU A 254 18.34 -5.93 -17.97
N MET A 255 18.27 -5.29 -16.79
CA MET A 255 17.09 -4.53 -16.37
C MET A 255 16.97 -3.19 -17.09
N MET A 256 18.09 -2.61 -17.52
CA MET A 256 18.07 -1.39 -18.34
C MET A 256 17.61 -1.70 -19.77
N GLU A 257 18.02 -2.84 -20.33
CA GLU A 257 17.66 -3.27 -21.68
C GLU A 257 16.21 -3.75 -21.80
N SER A 258 15.76 -4.63 -20.90
CA SER A 258 14.39 -5.20 -20.95
C SER A 258 13.29 -4.17 -20.73
N THR A 259 13.62 -3.05 -20.10
CA THR A 259 12.64 -2.03 -19.77
C THR A 259 12.71 -0.82 -20.70
N GLY A 260 13.79 -0.61 -21.45
CA GLY A 260 13.92 0.49 -22.42
C GLY A 260 13.82 1.89 -21.81
N TRP A 261 13.90 2.00 -20.48
CA TRP A 261 13.60 3.23 -19.74
C TRP A 261 14.87 3.96 -19.31
N GLY A 262 15.13 5.14 -19.86
CA GLY A 262 15.96 6.13 -19.17
C GLY A 262 15.30 6.57 -17.84
N ILE A 263 16.07 7.15 -16.92
CA ILE A 263 15.59 7.69 -15.62
C ILE A 263 14.35 8.59 -15.79
N LEU A 264 14.33 9.42 -16.83
CA LEU A 264 13.19 10.30 -17.12
C LEU A 264 11.98 9.51 -17.62
N ALA A 265 12.20 8.41 -18.34
CA ALA A 265 11.12 7.57 -18.85
C ALA A 265 10.48 6.73 -17.71
N ARG A 266 11.23 6.40 -16.64
CA ARG A 266 10.66 5.86 -15.39
C ARG A 266 9.78 6.87 -14.64
N ILE A 267 10.03 8.17 -14.80
CA ILE A 267 9.21 9.23 -14.17
C ILE A 267 7.96 9.57 -15.02
N PHE A 268 7.99 9.36 -16.35
CA PHE A 268 6.99 9.88 -17.28
C PHE A 268 6.40 8.86 -18.26
N SER A 269 6.43 7.55 -17.98
CA SER A 269 6.02 6.58 -19.00
C SER A 269 4.52 6.57 -19.32
N ALA A 270 4.20 6.61 -20.62
CA ALA A 270 2.83 6.52 -21.14
C ALA A 270 2.14 5.17 -20.78
N ARG A 271 2.86 4.04 -20.74
CA ARG A 271 2.27 2.75 -20.32
C ARG A 271 1.84 2.73 -18.85
N HIS A 272 2.52 3.45 -17.96
CA HIS A 272 2.14 3.49 -16.55
C HIS A 272 0.80 4.20 -16.36
N ILE A 273 0.61 5.33 -17.05
CA ILE A 273 -0.63 6.11 -16.99
C ILE A 273 -1.81 5.31 -17.58
N LYS A 274 -1.57 4.40 -18.54
CA LYS A 274 -2.62 3.49 -19.04
C LYS A 274 -3.18 2.66 -17.90
N ARG A 275 -2.28 2.03 -17.15
CA ARG A 275 -2.60 1.12 -16.06
C ARG A 275 -3.26 1.87 -14.89
N VAL A 276 -2.83 3.11 -14.61
CA VAL A 276 -3.54 4.02 -13.70
C VAL A 276 -5.00 4.21 -14.12
N LEU A 277 -5.23 4.50 -15.40
CA LEU A 277 -6.57 4.79 -15.92
C LEU A 277 -7.43 3.53 -16.01
N ASP A 278 -6.83 2.39 -16.33
CA ASP A 278 -7.49 1.08 -16.27
C ASP A 278 -7.91 0.76 -14.82
N GLU A 279 -7.09 1.07 -13.81
CA GLU A 279 -7.44 0.90 -12.39
C GLU A 279 -8.47 1.92 -11.88
N ILE A 280 -8.42 3.18 -12.36
CA ILE A 280 -9.47 4.17 -12.10
C ILE A 280 -10.80 3.71 -12.71
N ASP A 281 -10.79 3.21 -13.96
CA ASP A 281 -11.96 2.64 -14.61
C ASP A 281 -12.52 1.46 -13.81
N GLN A 282 -11.66 0.61 -13.24
CA GLN A 282 -12.07 -0.47 -12.32
C GLN A 282 -12.74 0.03 -11.03
N VAL A 283 -12.27 1.14 -10.46
CA VAL A 283 -12.90 1.76 -9.28
C VAL A 283 -14.25 2.39 -9.63
N PHE A 284 -14.43 2.86 -10.87
CA PHE A 284 -15.63 3.56 -11.34
C PHE A 284 -16.54 2.74 -12.27
N HIS A 285 -16.27 1.44 -12.48
CA HIS A 285 -16.91 0.54 -13.46
C HIS A 285 -18.44 0.32 -13.33
N LYS A 286 -19.14 1.09 -12.48
CA LYS A 286 -20.62 1.22 -12.52
C LYS A 286 -21.11 2.48 -13.23
N ILE A 287 -20.22 3.35 -13.70
CA ILE A 287 -20.56 4.47 -14.58
C ILE A 287 -20.16 4.06 -16.00
N PRO A 288 -21.12 3.85 -16.93
CA PRO A 288 -20.81 3.44 -18.29
C PRO A 288 -20.19 4.61 -19.04
N LEU A 289 -18.89 4.83 -18.86
CA LEU A 289 -18.12 5.71 -19.73
C LEU A 289 -17.67 4.89 -20.94
N ALA A 290 -18.36 5.11 -22.06
CA ALA A 290 -18.03 4.75 -23.45
C ALA A 290 -16.62 4.14 -23.66
N GLY A 291 -16.51 2.82 -23.45
CA GLY A 291 -15.24 2.10 -23.33
C GLY A 291 -14.42 1.92 -24.61
N ASP A 292 -14.92 2.33 -25.78
CA ASP A 292 -14.23 2.05 -27.05
C ASP A 292 -13.69 3.29 -27.79
N ILE A 293 -14.17 4.50 -27.49
CA ILE A 293 -13.69 5.72 -28.18
C ILE A 293 -12.43 6.31 -27.52
N LEU A 294 -12.15 5.97 -26.26
CA LEU A 294 -11.05 6.55 -25.48
C LEU A 294 -9.75 5.73 -25.45
N ARG A 295 -9.71 4.53 -26.04
CA ARG A 295 -8.59 3.56 -25.92
C ARG A 295 -7.28 3.91 -26.64
N THR A 296 -7.17 5.09 -27.26
CA THR A 296 -5.91 5.57 -27.88
C THR A 296 -5.39 6.81 -27.14
N LEU A 297 -4.15 7.22 -27.43
CA LEU A 297 -3.35 8.34 -26.87
C LEU A 297 -4.02 9.45 -26.01
N PRO A 298 -5.24 9.97 -26.32
CA PRO A 298 -5.99 10.90 -25.47
C PRO A 298 -6.17 10.54 -23.98
N GLN A 299 -6.21 9.27 -23.58
CA GLN A 299 -6.35 8.89 -22.17
C GLN A 299 -5.19 9.41 -21.28
N TYR A 300 -3.95 9.35 -21.78
CA TYR A 300 -2.75 9.77 -21.04
C TYR A 300 -2.71 11.26 -20.74
N ILE A 301 -2.99 12.04 -21.78
CA ILE A 301 -3.04 13.50 -21.69
C ILE A 301 -4.20 13.88 -20.79
N LEU A 302 -5.35 13.20 -20.90
CA LEU A 302 -6.51 13.45 -20.07
C LEU A 302 -6.23 13.13 -18.59
N GLY A 303 -5.63 11.98 -18.26
CA GLY A 303 -5.29 11.62 -16.88
C GLY A 303 -4.31 12.59 -16.23
N ILE A 304 -3.18 12.89 -16.90
CA ILE A 304 -2.21 13.88 -16.41
C ILE A 304 -2.88 15.26 -16.32
N SER A 305 -3.67 15.65 -17.32
CA SER A 305 -4.33 16.96 -17.32
C SER A 305 -5.38 17.05 -16.22
N VAL A 306 -6.13 15.98 -15.92
CA VAL A 306 -7.08 15.92 -14.82
C VAL A 306 -6.33 16.02 -13.49
N ILE A 307 -5.27 15.25 -13.27
CA ILE A 307 -4.47 15.34 -12.03
C ILE A 307 -3.82 16.73 -11.92
N ALA A 308 -3.25 17.26 -12.99
CA ALA A 308 -2.65 18.59 -13.01
C ALA A 308 -3.68 19.69 -12.75
N VAL A 309 -4.88 19.59 -13.32
CA VAL A 309 -6.01 20.50 -13.05
C VAL A 309 -6.46 20.37 -11.60
N ILE A 310 -6.59 19.15 -11.06
CA ILE A 310 -6.91 18.92 -9.65
C ILE A 310 -5.84 19.56 -8.77
N VAL A 311 -4.56 19.28 -9.00
CA VAL A 311 -3.44 19.87 -8.27
C VAL A 311 -3.45 21.40 -8.38
N PHE A 312 -3.71 21.95 -9.58
CA PHE A 312 -3.81 23.39 -9.79
C PHE A 312 -4.97 24.00 -8.99
N ILE A 313 -6.16 23.37 -9.02
CA ILE A 313 -7.32 23.80 -8.23
C ILE A 313 -6.99 23.74 -6.74
N LEU A 314 -6.36 22.67 -6.27
CA LEU A 314 -5.98 22.51 -4.86
C LEU A 314 -4.97 23.58 -4.43
N VAL A 315 -3.91 23.82 -5.22
CA VAL A 315 -2.92 24.87 -4.95
C VAL A 315 -3.55 26.25 -4.99
N TYR A 316 -4.37 26.56 -6.01
CA TYR A 316 -5.08 27.82 -6.13
C TYR A 316 -5.98 28.07 -4.91
N THR A 317 -6.77 27.06 -4.54
CA THR A 317 -7.67 27.09 -3.37
C THR A 317 -6.87 27.28 -2.08
N ALA A 318 -5.74 26.59 -1.94
CA ALA A 318 -4.86 26.74 -0.80
C ALA A 318 -4.31 28.18 -0.71
N VAL A 319 -3.94 28.82 -1.82
CA VAL A 319 -3.46 30.21 -1.78
C VAL A 319 -4.55 31.19 -1.30
N LYS A 320 -5.82 30.94 -1.63
CA LYS A 320 -6.94 31.84 -1.30
C LYS A 320 -7.45 31.72 0.13
N ILE A 321 -7.25 30.58 0.79
CA ILE A 321 -7.84 30.34 2.12
C ILE A 321 -6.96 30.90 3.23
N LYS A 322 -7.57 31.69 4.12
CA LYS A 322 -6.85 32.34 5.23
C LYS A 322 -6.40 31.34 6.30
N ASP A 323 -7.21 30.30 6.55
CA ASP A 323 -6.90 29.28 7.56
C ASP A 323 -5.68 28.45 7.17
N LYS A 324 -4.59 28.58 7.94
CA LYS A 324 -3.33 27.88 7.71
C LYS A 324 -3.44 26.36 7.79
N ARG A 325 -4.38 25.83 8.58
CA ARG A 325 -4.57 24.38 8.77
C ARG A 325 -5.04 23.77 7.47
N TYR A 326 -6.02 24.41 6.84
CA TYR A 326 -6.57 23.97 5.57
C TYR A 326 -5.55 24.07 4.43
N ARG A 327 -4.82 25.19 4.36
CA ARG A 327 -3.72 25.35 3.39
C ARG A 327 -2.68 24.24 3.51
N PHE A 328 -2.32 23.90 4.74
CA PHE A 328 -1.40 22.81 5.02
C PHE A 328 -1.97 21.46 4.55
N LEU A 329 -3.23 21.14 4.87
CA LEU A 329 -3.86 19.89 4.44
C LEU A 329 -3.91 19.76 2.91
N LEU A 330 -4.24 20.84 2.19
CA LEU A 330 -4.25 20.83 0.72
C LEU A 330 -2.86 20.64 0.13
N LEU A 331 -1.85 21.31 0.69
CA LEU A 331 -0.46 21.11 0.26
C LEU A 331 0.03 19.70 0.58
N TRP A 332 -0.37 19.15 1.73
CA TRP A 332 -0.07 17.77 2.07
C TRP A 332 -0.69 16.83 1.04
N LEU A 333 -1.97 16.99 0.73
CA LEU A 333 -2.64 16.21 -0.30
C LEU A 333 -1.91 16.30 -1.64
N VAL A 334 -1.57 17.51 -2.10
CA VAL A 334 -0.81 17.72 -3.34
C VAL A 334 0.52 16.96 -3.31
N PHE A 335 1.33 17.12 -2.26
CA PHE A 335 2.63 16.43 -2.19
C PHE A 335 2.49 14.91 -2.20
N THR A 336 1.46 14.36 -1.55
CA THR A 336 1.21 12.91 -1.56
C THR A 336 0.59 12.41 -2.87
N LEU A 337 -0.19 13.23 -3.58
CA LEU A 337 -0.71 12.87 -4.91
C LEU A 337 0.37 12.95 -5.99
N MET A 338 1.36 13.84 -5.84
CA MET A 338 2.50 13.90 -6.77
C MET A 338 3.31 12.60 -6.81
N VAL A 339 3.26 11.81 -5.74
CA VAL A 339 3.84 10.47 -5.66
C VAL A 339 3.25 9.50 -6.68
N LEU A 340 2.01 9.74 -7.12
CA LEU A 340 1.26 8.87 -8.01
C LEU A 340 1.53 9.16 -9.49
N LEU A 341 2.11 10.32 -9.80
CA LEU A 341 2.40 10.71 -11.19
C LEU A 341 3.27 9.70 -11.97
N PRO A 342 4.27 9.02 -11.36
CA PRO A 342 5.11 8.06 -12.05
C PRO A 342 4.69 6.59 -11.92
N VAL A 343 3.60 6.23 -11.20
CA VAL A 343 3.30 4.82 -10.81
C VAL A 343 1.86 4.41 -11.19
N PRO A 344 1.59 3.17 -11.69
CA PRO A 344 0.24 2.63 -11.74
C PRO A 344 -0.45 2.79 -10.37
N ILE A 345 -1.65 3.39 -10.32
CA ILE A 345 -2.31 3.74 -9.07
C ILE A 345 -3.03 2.50 -8.54
N ALA A 346 -2.25 1.60 -7.94
CA ALA A 346 -2.82 0.67 -6.97
C ALA A 346 -3.30 1.46 -5.74
N ALA A 347 -4.46 1.07 -5.21
CA ALA A 347 -5.08 1.78 -4.08
C ALA A 347 -4.13 1.88 -2.87
N ARG A 348 -3.25 0.90 -2.68
CA ARG A 348 -2.18 0.93 -1.67
C ARG A 348 -1.25 2.15 -1.74
N TYR A 349 -1.05 2.78 -2.90
CA TYR A 349 -0.22 3.98 -3.01
C TYR A 349 -0.93 5.25 -2.53
N LEU A 350 -2.26 5.24 -2.45
CA LEU A 350 -3.07 6.34 -1.94
C LEU A 350 -3.06 6.44 -0.42
N TYR A 351 -2.42 5.50 0.27
CA TYR A 351 -2.40 5.41 1.74
C TYR A 351 -1.97 6.73 2.40
N HIS A 352 -0.87 7.34 1.93
CA HIS A 352 -0.41 8.64 2.45
C HIS A 352 -1.36 9.79 2.14
N SER A 353 -1.99 9.76 0.97
CA SER A 353 -2.91 10.80 0.50
C SER A 353 -4.29 10.75 1.15
N ALA A 354 -4.72 9.57 1.62
CA ALA A 354 -6.00 9.38 2.28
C ALA A 354 -6.12 10.23 3.56
N VAL A 355 -5.02 10.41 4.29
CA VAL A 355 -5.01 11.21 5.53
C VAL A 355 -5.34 12.69 5.29
N PRO A 356 -4.57 13.45 4.48
CA PRO A 356 -4.90 14.84 4.21
C PRO A 356 -6.20 14.99 3.43
N PHE A 357 -6.57 14.02 2.58
CA PHE A 357 -7.85 14.01 1.87
C PHE A 357 -9.03 14.02 2.85
N TRP A 358 -9.10 13.04 3.77
CA TRP A 358 -10.22 12.93 4.71
C TRP A 358 -10.25 14.07 5.72
N ALA A 359 -9.08 14.51 6.20
CA ALA A 359 -8.99 15.68 7.05
C ALA A 359 -9.49 16.95 6.35
N ALA A 360 -9.14 17.16 5.07
CA ALA A 360 -9.60 18.30 4.29
C ALA A 360 -11.10 18.21 3.98
N ALA A 361 -11.59 17.03 3.57
CA ALA A 361 -13.00 16.81 3.25
C ALA A 361 -13.91 17.09 4.45
N LEU A 362 -13.54 16.60 5.64
CA LEU A 362 -14.27 16.90 6.88
C LEU A 362 -14.26 18.38 7.22
N PHE A 363 -13.11 19.05 7.04
CA PHE A 363 -13.00 20.49 7.27
C PHE A 363 -13.88 21.30 6.31
N ILE A 364 -13.92 20.94 5.02
CA ILE A 364 -14.79 21.58 4.00
C ILE A 364 -16.25 21.34 4.33
N GLY A 365 -16.61 20.08 4.63
CA GLY A 365 -17.96 19.69 5.01
C GLY A 365 -18.46 20.50 6.20
N TRP A 366 -17.61 20.68 7.22
CA TRP A 366 -17.94 21.54 8.35
C TRP A 366 -18.13 23.00 7.97
N TYR A 367 -17.21 23.56 7.20
CA TYR A 367 -17.28 24.95 6.77
C TYR A 367 -18.57 25.22 5.97
N PHE A 368 -18.95 24.29 5.11
CA PHE A 368 -20.20 24.34 4.36
C PHE A 368 -21.42 24.27 5.29
N LEU A 369 -21.40 23.35 6.27
CA LEU A 369 -22.44 23.24 7.29
C LEU A 369 -22.59 24.53 8.12
N GLU A 370 -21.49 25.17 8.51
CA GLU A 370 -21.55 26.46 9.21
C GLU A 370 -22.19 27.57 8.36
N ARG A 371 -21.89 27.62 7.05
CA ARG A 371 -22.58 28.55 6.15
C ARG A 371 -24.05 28.24 6.01
N LEU A 372 -24.43 26.97 5.91
CA LEU A 372 -25.85 26.58 5.92
C LEU A 372 -26.56 27.02 7.20
N LYS A 373 -25.86 27.13 8.34
CA LYS A 373 -26.46 27.61 9.60
C LYS A 373 -26.92 29.04 9.52
N THR A 374 -26.19 29.87 8.76
CA THR A 374 -26.59 31.25 8.53
C THR A 374 -27.81 31.34 7.62
N ALA A 375 -27.94 30.44 6.64
CA ALA A 375 -29.09 30.38 5.73
C ALA A 375 -30.34 29.73 6.37
N PHE A 376 -30.14 28.73 7.24
CA PHE A 376 -31.20 27.91 7.84
C PHE A 376 -31.03 27.81 9.37
N PRO A 377 -31.26 28.89 10.14
CA PRO A 377 -30.97 28.94 11.57
C PRO A 377 -31.80 27.97 12.43
N LYS A 378 -32.96 27.51 11.93
CA LYS A 378 -33.81 26.52 12.60
C LYS A 378 -33.26 25.09 12.51
N TRP A 379 -32.33 24.83 11.60
CA TRP A 379 -31.82 23.49 11.37
C TRP A 379 -30.75 23.15 12.40
N ASN A 380 -30.88 21.99 13.05
CA ASN A 380 -29.85 21.48 13.94
C ASN A 380 -28.71 20.86 13.12
N ILE A 381 -27.88 21.73 12.55
CA ILE A 381 -26.80 21.35 11.62
C ILE A 381 -25.77 20.41 12.23
N LYS A 382 -25.65 20.40 13.56
CA LYS A 382 -24.82 19.41 14.26
C LYS A 382 -25.37 17.99 14.09
N ILE A 383 -26.69 17.83 14.20
CA ILE A 383 -27.36 16.55 13.96
C ILE A 383 -27.20 16.15 12.49
N ILE A 384 -27.42 17.09 11.57
CA ILE A 384 -27.26 16.82 10.13
C ILE A 384 -25.83 16.39 9.80
N GLY A 385 -24.82 17.11 10.30
CA GLY A 385 -23.42 16.75 10.13
C GLY A 385 -23.09 15.38 10.72
N ALA A 386 -23.62 15.04 11.90
CA ALA A 386 -23.44 13.73 12.50
C ALA A 386 -24.09 12.61 11.69
N ILE A 387 -25.30 12.83 11.13
CA ILE A 387 -25.97 11.88 10.24
C ILE A 387 -25.15 11.67 8.97
N LEU A 388 -24.73 12.74 8.29
CA LEU A 388 -23.92 12.65 7.07
C LEU A 388 -22.59 11.93 7.32
N TYR A 389 -21.92 12.24 8.43
CA TYR A 389 -20.70 11.55 8.83
C TYR A 389 -20.94 10.06 9.10
N THR A 390 -22.03 9.71 9.78
CA THR A 390 -22.37 8.32 10.07
C THR A 390 -22.66 7.54 8.79
N ILE A 391 -23.41 8.13 7.85
CA ILE A 391 -23.67 7.52 6.54
C ILE A 391 -22.35 7.29 5.79
N LEU A 392 -21.47 8.29 5.75
CA LEU A 392 -20.16 8.17 5.12
C LEU A 392 -19.35 7.01 5.75
N LEU A 393 -19.28 6.96 7.08
CA LEU A 393 -18.58 5.90 7.80
C LEU A 393 -19.15 4.51 7.48
N LEU A 394 -20.49 4.37 7.45
CA LEU A 394 -21.17 3.10 7.13
C LEU A 394 -20.90 2.67 5.68
N ILE A 395 -20.81 3.60 4.73
CA ILE A 395 -20.43 3.30 3.35
C ILE A 395 -19.03 2.69 3.30
N HIS A 396 -18.06 3.30 3.98
CA HIS A 396 -16.68 2.79 3.99
C HIS A 396 -16.56 1.44 4.71
N ILE A 397 -17.26 1.26 5.84
CA ILE A 397 -17.35 -0.05 6.52
C ILE A 397 -17.93 -1.10 5.57
N SER A 398 -19.01 -0.80 4.87
CA SER A 398 -19.64 -1.72 3.91
C SER A 398 -18.71 -2.07 2.75
N MET A 399 -18.02 -1.07 2.18
CA MET A 399 -17.03 -1.30 1.12
C MET A 399 -15.88 -2.18 1.60
N ASN A 400 -15.39 -1.97 2.82
CA ASN A 400 -14.33 -2.78 3.39
C ASN A 400 -14.77 -4.22 3.66
N TYR A 401 -15.99 -4.42 4.18
CA TYR A 401 -16.56 -5.75 4.37
C TYR A 401 -16.72 -6.49 3.05
N GLN A 402 -17.18 -5.81 1.99
CA GLN A 402 -17.27 -6.41 0.66
C GLN A 402 -15.89 -6.82 0.11
N ARG A 403 -14.87 -5.98 0.31
CA ARG A 403 -13.51 -6.30 -0.10
C ARG A 403 -12.95 -7.47 0.71
N GLU A 404 -13.17 -7.49 2.02
CA GLU A 404 -12.76 -8.59 2.91
C GLU A 404 -13.33 -9.93 2.43
N HIS A 405 -14.62 -9.95 2.12
CA HIS A 405 -15.32 -11.12 1.60
C HIS A 405 -14.82 -11.56 0.21
N LEU A 406 -14.42 -10.61 -0.63
CA LEU A 406 -13.79 -10.94 -1.92
C LEU A 406 -12.42 -11.58 -1.70
N TRP A 407 -11.58 -10.97 -0.87
CA TRP A 407 -10.22 -11.44 -0.58
C TRP A 407 -10.19 -12.82 0.08
N SER A 408 -11.08 -13.09 1.03
CA SER A 408 -11.21 -14.42 1.66
C SER A 408 -11.58 -15.49 0.63
N ARG A 409 -12.55 -15.21 -0.25
CA ARG A 409 -12.90 -16.12 -1.36
C ARG A 409 -11.75 -16.40 -2.31
N VAL A 410 -10.92 -15.40 -2.60
CA VAL A 410 -9.76 -15.66 -3.45
C VAL A 410 -8.77 -16.57 -2.72
N GLY A 411 -8.53 -16.37 -1.43
CA GLY A 411 -7.73 -17.30 -0.62
C GLY A 411 -8.25 -18.74 -0.67
N ASP A 412 -9.55 -18.94 -0.46
CA ASP A 412 -10.20 -20.25 -0.53
C ASP A 412 -10.07 -20.90 -1.91
N PHE A 413 -10.21 -20.10 -2.98
CA PHE A 413 -10.02 -20.58 -4.34
C PHE A 413 -8.60 -21.13 -4.55
N TYR A 414 -7.56 -20.42 -4.14
CA TYR A 414 -6.18 -20.88 -4.27
C TYR A 414 -5.93 -22.15 -3.44
N LEU A 415 -6.43 -22.21 -2.21
CA LEU A 415 -6.31 -23.41 -1.37
C LEU A 415 -6.97 -24.62 -2.00
N SER A 416 -8.19 -24.48 -2.50
CA SER A 416 -8.91 -25.59 -3.14
C SER A 416 -8.12 -26.17 -4.32
N ARG A 417 -7.40 -25.32 -5.06
CA ARG A 417 -6.54 -25.75 -6.17
C ARG A 417 -5.27 -26.44 -5.68
N ILE A 418 -4.64 -25.95 -4.61
CA ILE A 418 -3.48 -26.61 -3.99
C ILE A 418 -3.84 -28.03 -3.53
N TYR A 419 -4.94 -28.20 -2.79
CA TYR A 419 -5.40 -29.51 -2.33
C TYR A 419 -5.69 -30.47 -3.47
N ASN A 420 -6.31 -29.98 -4.56
CA ASN A 420 -6.57 -30.80 -5.74
C ASN A 420 -5.28 -31.31 -6.39
N VAL A 421 -4.21 -30.49 -6.43
CA VAL A 421 -2.90 -30.92 -6.94
C VAL A 421 -2.25 -31.98 -6.05
N GLU A 422 -2.29 -31.82 -4.72
CA GLU A 422 -1.76 -32.84 -3.79
C GLU A 422 -2.50 -34.18 -3.93
N SER A 423 -3.82 -34.14 -4.06
CA SER A 423 -4.63 -35.33 -4.28
C SER A 423 -4.34 -36.00 -5.64
N ALA A 424 -4.10 -35.20 -6.68
CA ALA A 424 -3.75 -35.68 -8.01
C ALA A 424 -2.34 -36.29 -8.09
N LEU A 425 -1.41 -35.84 -7.24
CA LEU A 425 -0.04 -36.36 -7.17
C LEU A 425 0.11 -37.63 -6.30
N GLY A 426 -1.00 -38.21 -5.84
CA GLY A 426 -1.08 -39.64 -5.49
C GLY A 426 -0.06 -40.14 -4.48
N GLY A 427 0.02 -39.53 -3.29
CA GLY A 427 0.78 -40.10 -2.16
C GLY A 427 2.31 -40.04 -2.27
N LEU A 428 2.87 -39.37 -3.29
CA LEU A 428 4.33 -39.10 -3.37
C LEU A 428 4.82 -38.09 -2.30
N ALA A 429 3.91 -37.45 -1.56
CA ALA A 429 4.19 -36.41 -0.55
C ALA A 429 4.69 -36.95 0.81
N GLY A 430 5.30 -38.14 0.84
CA GLY A 430 5.69 -38.82 2.08
C GLY A 430 6.74 -38.10 2.95
N THR A 431 7.43 -37.05 2.47
CA THR A 431 8.54 -36.47 3.26
C THR A 431 8.84 -34.97 3.11
N LYS A 432 8.21 -34.19 2.22
CA LYS A 432 8.54 -32.76 2.05
C LYS A 432 7.29 -31.91 1.78
N LYS A 433 7.18 -30.75 2.43
CA LYS A 433 6.11 -29.79 2.13
C LYS A 433 6.38 -29.22 0.74
N ILE A 434 5.38 -29.33 -0.14
CA ILE A 434 5.43 -28.78 -1.49
C ILE A 434 4.57 -27.52 -1.48
N TYR A 435 5.18 -26.36 -1.75
CA TYR A 435 4.46 -25.11 -1.92
C TYR A 435 4.21 -24.90 -3.41
N TYR A 436 2.95 -24.86 -3.84
CA TYR A 436 2.61 -24.57 -5.23
C TYR A 436 2.44 -23.07 -5.39
N LEU A 437 3.18 -22.48 -6.32
CA LEU A 437 2.90 -21.15 -6.84
C LEU A 437 2.18 -21.36 -8.16
N ILE A 438 0.86 -21.39 -8.06
CA ILE A 438 0.03 -21.15 -9.23
C ILE A 438 0.24 -19.67 -9.53
N SER A 439 0.97 -19.37 -10.61
CA SER A 439 0.98 -18.03 -11.18
C SER A 439 -0.18 -18.02 -12.18
N PRO A 440 -1.44 -17.76 -11.78
CA PRO A 440 -2.42 -17.43 -12.79
C PRO A 440 -1.90 -16.18 -13.49
N GLY A 441 -2.16 -16.04 -14.79
CA GLY A 441 -2.40 -14.68 -15.27
C GLY A 441 -3.46 -14.12 -14.36
N VAL A 442 -3.07 -13.24 -13.42
CA VAL A 442 -3.98 -12.62 -12.47
C VAL A 442 -5.14 -12.13 -13.32
N PRO A 443 -6.38 -12.59 -13.11
CA PRO A 443 -7.48 -11.98 -13.83
C PRO A 443 -7.41 -10.51 -13.45
N GLU A 444 -7.31 -9.61 -14.43
CA GLU A 444 -7.33 -8.17 -14.18
C GLU A 444 -8.60 -7.74 -13.39
N ARG A 445 -9.53 -8.68 -13.16
CA ARG A 445 -10.77 -8.55 -12.41
C ARG A 445 -10.95 -9.70 -11.42
N ALA A 446 -11.13 -9.39 -10.14
CA ALA A 446 -11.59 -10.34 -9.12
C ALA A 446 -13.01 -10.91 -9.40
N TYR A 447 -13.71 -10.41 -10.43
CA TYR A 447 -15.09 -10.78 -10.79
C TYR A 447 -15.21 -11.79 -11.94
N ASP A 448 -14.12 -12.13 -12.65
CA ASP A 448 -14.13 -13.09 -13.78
C ASP A 448 -13.73 -14.51 -13.34
N ALA A 449 -14.03 -14.89 -12.09
CA ALA A 449 -13.73 -16.23 -11.57
C ALA A 449 -14.48 -17.35 -12.31
N GLU A 450 -15.55 -17.04 -13.04
CA GLU A 450 -16.39 -18.00 -13.75
C GLU A 450 -15.88 -18.38 -15.17
N THR A 451 -14.95 -17.62 -15.75
CA THR A 451 -14.50 -17.79 -17.16
C THR A 451 -12.98 -17.93 -17.30
N PHE A 452 -12.33 -18.64 -16.38
CA PHE A 452 -10.88 -18.84 -16.40
C PHE A 452 -10.46 -19.98 -17.35
N SER A 453 -9.69 -19.64 -18.40
CA SER A 453 -9.00 -20.59 -19.29
C SER A 453 -7.53 -20.72 -18.86
N LEU A 454 -7.16 -21.87 -18.28
CA LEU A 454 -5.80 -22.20 -17.88
C LEU A 454 -4.91 -22.51 -19.09
N THR A 455 -4.23 -21.50 -19.60
CA THR A 455 -3.00 -21.70 -20.34
C THR A 455 -1.87 -20.98 -19.61
N GLN A 456 -1.03 -21.78 -18.92
CA GLN A 456 0.39 -21.55 -18.55
C GLN A 456 0.79 -21.39 -17.06
N HIS A 457 1.91 -22.08 -16.76
CA HIS A 457 2.90 -22.03 -15.65
C HIS A 457 2.46 -22.32 -14.19
N LEU A 458 2.42 -23.62 -13.85
CA LEU A 458 2.57 -24.08 -12.47
C LEU A 458 4.06 -23.99 -12.06
N ARG A 459 4.40 -23.22 -11.02
CA ARG A 459 5.74 -23.27 -10.40
C ARG A 459 5.64 -24.02 -9.08
N VAL A 460 6.48 -25.03 -8.90
CA VAL A 460 6.53 -25.84 -7.68
C VAL A 460 7.76 -25.42 -6.86
N TYR A 461 7.54 -25.00 -5.61
CA TYR A 461 8.57 -24.63 -4.65
C TYR A 461 8.69 -25.78 -3.63
N LEU A 462 9.80 -26.51 -3.68
CA LEU A 462 10.11 -27.52 -2.67
C LEU A 462 10.78 -26.83 -1.45
N ASP A 463 10.77 -27.47 -0.28
CA ASP A 463 11.53 -27.05 0.92
C ASP A 463 13.04 -26.81 0.66
N ASP A 464 13.54 -27.12 -0.53
CA ASP A 464 14.81 -26.67 -1.05
C ASP A 464 14.66 -25.68 -2.24
N PRO A 465 14.83 -24.36 -2.05
CA PRO A 465 14.75 -23.36 -3.11
C PRO A 465 15.78 -23.58 -4.23
N TYR A 466 16.86 -24.35 -4.02
CA TYR A 466 17.78 -24.68 -5.11
C TYR A 466 17.26 -25.81 -6.01
N ILE A 467 16.27 -26.58 -5.57
CA ILE A 467 15.49 -27.50 -6.40
C ILE A 467 14.20 -26.80 -6.81
N GLN A 468 14.34 -25.64 -7.45
CA GLN A 468 13.38 -25.29 -8.48
C GLN A 468 13.87 -26.02 -9.71
N TYR A 469 13.25 -27.16 -10.05
CA TYR A 469 13.30 -27.57 -11.43
C TYR A 469 12.77 -26.38 -12.23
N GLU A 470 13.61 -25.84 -13.11
CA GLU A 470 13.15 -25.02 -14.20
C GLU A 470 12.26 -25.94 -15.04
N LEU A 471 11.00 -26.05 -14.62
CA LEU A 471 9.94 -26.84 -15.22
C LEU A 471 9.42 -26.08 -16.45
N ILE A 472 10.37 -25.50 -17.17
CA ILE A 472 10.25 -24.72 -18.38
C ILE A 472 11.07 -25.54 -19.38
N HIS A 473 10.43 -26.55 -19.98
CA HIS A 473 10.92 -27.34 -21.12
C HIS A 473 11.79 -28.59 -20.91
N SER A 474 11.90 -29.19 -19.72
CA SER A 474 12.41 -30.57 -19.68
C SER A 474 11.29 -31.53 -20.13
N GLN A 475 11.39 -31.96 -21.39
CA GLN A 475 10.53 -33.00 -21.97
C GLN A 475 10.58 -34.27 -21.11
N ASP A 476 11.71 -34.56 -20.47
CA ASP A 476 11.91 -35.71 -19.58
C ASP A 476 11.03 -35.66 -18.31
N PHE A 477 10.79 -34.49 -17.72
CA PHE A 477 9.87 -34.38 -16.57
C PHE A 477 8.41 -34.51 -17.01
N LEU A 478 8.05 -33.95 -18.17
CA LEU A 478 6.74 -34.15 -18.79
C LEU A 478 6.51 -35.60 -19.20
N ASP A 479 7.55 -36.31 -19.66
CA ASP A 479 7.48 -37.72 -20.05
C ASP A 479 7.46 -38.65 -18.82
N THR A 480 8.10 -38.25 -17.72
CA THR A 480 7.94 -38.91 -16.41
C THR A 480 6.52 -38.74 -15.86
N LEU A 481 5.88 -37.58 -16.07
CA LEU A 481 4.47 -37.35 -15.74
C LEU A 481 3.51 -38.07 -16.71
N LYS A 482 3.85 -38.23 -18.00
CA LYS A 482 3.02 -38.97 -18.98
C LYS A 482 2.89 -40.46 -18.65
N LEU A 483 3.85 -41.04 -17.93
CA LEU A 483 3.73 -42.43 -17.48
C LEU A 483 2.78 -42.61 -16.29
N SER A 484 2.34 -41.53 -15.63
CA SER A 484 1.33 -41.58 -14.56
C SER A 484 0.06 -40.77 -14.84
N ALA A 485 0.04 -39.90 -15.85
CA ALA A 485 -1.09 -39.02 -16.16
C ALA A 485 -1.52 -39.16 -17.62
N ASN A 486 -2.27 -40.22 -17.91
CA ASN A 486 -3.28 -40.12 -18.95
C ASN A 486 -4.43 -39.29 -18.38
N GLU A 487 -4.59 -38.09 -18.95
CA GLU A 487 -5.79 -37.24 -18.94
C GLU A 487 -6.11 -36.53 -17.61
N ILE A 488 -6.36 -35.22 -17.70
CA ILE A 488 -7.58 -34.54 -17.21
C ILE A 488 -7.44 -33.05 -17.62
N LEU A 489 -8.09 -32.69 -18.73
CA LEU A 489 -8.44 -31.30 -19.07
C LEU A 489 -9.92 -31.15 -18.76
N LEU A 490 -10.23 -30.40 -17.69
CA LEU A 490 -11.59 -30.12 -17.26
C LEU A 490 -12.02 -28.76 -17.80
N SER A 491 -13.11 -28.72 -18.57
CA SER A 491 -13.86 -27.47 -18.77
C SER A 491 -14.95 -27.36 -17.70
N PHE A 492 -15.22 -26.12 -17.31
CA PHE A 492 -16.21 -25.79 -16.28
C PHE A 492 -17.41 -25.14 -16.96
N ASP A 493 -18.54 -25.84 -16.99
CA ASP A 493 -19.85 -25.30 -17.33
C ASP A 493 -20.67 -25.30 -16.03
N GLY A 494 -20.52 -24.23 -15.24
CA GLY A 494 -21.44 -23.69 -14.22
C GLY A 494 -22.13 -24.60 -13.18
N SER A 495 -22.04 -25.92 -13.27
CA SER A 495 -22.84 -26.87 -12.50
C SER A 495 -22.25 -28.29 -12.46
N ASN A 496 -21.39 -28.71 -13.40
CA ASN A 496 -20.66 -29.99 -13.32
C ASN A 496 -19.38 -30.02 -14.17
N PHE A 497 -18.39 -30.80 -13.74
CA PHE A 497 -17.17 -31.08 -14.50
C PHE A 497 -17.42 -32.19 -15.53
N GLN A 498 -17.21 -31.91 -16.82
CA GLN A 498 -17.22 -32.93 -17.89
C GLN A 498 -15.84 -33.06 -18.53
N PRO A 499 -15.33 -34.29 -18.78
CA PRO A 499 -14.08 -34.50 -19.47
C PRO A 499 -14.20 -34.13 -20.96
N LEU A 500 -13.27 -33.30 -21.46
CA LEU A 500 -13.16 -32.97 -22.88
C LEU A 500 -12.65 -34.18 -23.67
N LYS A 501 -13.50 -34.77 -24.52
CA LYS A 501 -13.06 -35.75 -25.53
C LYS A 501 -12.34 -35.03 -26.66
N PHE A 502 -11.02 -35.14 -26.72
CA PHE A 502 -10.26 -34.75 -27.90
C PHE A 502 -10.46 -35.76 -29.02
N LYS A 503 -10.78 -35.28 -30.23
CA LYS A 503 -10.63 -36.08 -31.45
C LYS A 503 -9.16 -36.04 -31.86
N PRO A 504 -8.49 -37.20 -32.01
CA PRO A 504 -7.11 -37.25 -32.44
C PRO A 504 -7.08 -37.23 -33.96
N ASP A 505 -7.02 -36.04 -34.55
CA ASP A 505 -6.58 -35.87 -35.93
C ASP A 505 -6.14 -34.41 -36.13
N ILE A 506 -4.83 -34.18 -36.15
CA ILE A 506 -4.08 -33.29 -37.04
C ILE A 506 -2.59 -33.58 -36.75
N ARG A 507 -1.86 -33.95 -37.82
CA ARG A 507 -0.43 -34.30 -37.83
C ARG A 507 0.47 -33.09 -37.66
#